data_AF-A0A378MWX2-F1
#
_entry.id   AF-A0A378MWX2-F1
#
_cell.length_a   1.000
_cell.length_b   1.000
_cell.length_c   1.000
_cell.angle_alpha   90.00
_cell.angle_beta   90.00
_cell.angle_gamma   90.00
#
_symmetry.space_group_name_H-M   'P 1'
#
loop_
_entity.id
_entity.type
_entity.pdbx_description
1 polymer ?
#
loop_
_entity_poly.entity_id
_entity_poly.type
_entity_poly.pdbx_seq_one_letter_code
_entity_poly.pdbx_strand_id
1 'polypeptide(L)'
;MADLRQLKMQVQRQLKRDLERANHYFNTTFTPPSISYAVRGVKAGVAYLERNEVRFNPVLLQENEQAFIRQVVPHELAHILVYQHFGRVQSHGKEWKMMMETVLGVPAEIYHCF
;
A
#
# COMPACT_ATOMS: atom_id res chain seq x y z
N MET A 1 14.37 10.85 14.47
CA MET A 1 13.32 9.93 14.00
C MET A 1 11.99 10.57 14.26
N ALA A 2 11.13 10.66 13.24
CA ALA A 2 9.78 11.17 13.41
C ALA A 2 8.99 10.33 14.43
N ASP A 3 8.06 11.01 15.12
CA ASP A 3 7.13 10.35 16.03
C ASP A 3 6.26 9.34 15.25
N LEU A 4 6.19 8.10 15.73
CA LEU A 4 5.43 7.03 15.10
C LEU A 4 3.95 7.43 14.94
N ARG A 5 3.38 8.20 15.87
CA ARG A 5 2.00 8.69 15.73
C ARG A 5 1.85 9.59 14.50
N GLN A 6 2.82 10.48 14.25
CA GLN A 6 2.81 11.34 13.06
C GLN A 6 2.93 10.53 11.78
N LEU A 7 3.83 9.53 11.75
CA LEU A 7 3.99 8.64 10.61
C LEU A 7 2.72 7.84 10.32
N LYS A 8 2.03 7.33 11.35
CA LYS A 8 0.74 6.65 11.20
C LYS A 8 -0.31 7.56 10.55
N MET A 9 -0.39 8.83 10.95
CA MET A 9 -1.29 9.80 10.31
C MET A 9 -0.93 10.03 8.84
N GLN A 10 0.36 10.07 8.50
CA GLN A 10 0.81 10.24 7.11
C GLN A 10 0.51 9.00 6.26
N VAL A 11 0.66 7.79 6.80
CA VAL A 11 0.23 6.54 6.16
C VAL A 11 -1.28 6.60 5.85
N GLN A 12 -2.11 6.99 6.81
CA GLN A 12 -3.56 7.11 6.60
C GLN A 12 -3.90 8.15 5.51
N ARG A 13 -3.19 9.28 5.47
CA ARG A 13 -3.36 10.29 4.41
C ARG A 13 -2.95 9.75 3.04
N GLN A 14 -1.87 8.99 2.93
CA GLN A 14 -1.44 8.37 1.69
C GLN A 14 -2.47 7.35 1.19
N LEU A 15 -2.91 6.44 2.07
CA LEU A 15 -3.97 5.46 1.76
C LEU A 15 -5.24 6.13 1.25
N LYS A 16 -5.69 7.20 1.92
CA LYS A 16 -6.87 7.94 1.50
C LYS A 16 -6.71 8.52 0.09
N ARG A 17 -5.57 9.16 -0.20
CA ARG A 17 -5.30 9.72 -1.54
C ARG A 17 -5.28 8.65 -2.62
N ASP A 18 -4.63 7.53 -2.35
CA ASP A 18 -4.50 6.43 -3.32
C ASP A 18 -5.84 5.73 -3.56
N LEU A 19 -6.65 5.54 -2.50
CA LEU A 19 -8.02 5.06 -2.61
C LEU A 19 -8.89 6.02 -3.44
N GLU A 20 -8.81 7.34 -3.20
CA GLU A 20 -9.53 8.34 -3.98
C GLU A 20 -9.14 8.32 -5.46
N ARG A 21 -7.85 8.17 -5.77
CA ARG A 21 -7.36 8.00 -7.16
C ARG A 21 -7.95 6.76 -7.81
N ALA A 22 -7.90 5.62 -7.12
CA ALA A 22 -8.44 4.38 -7.65
C ALA A 22 -9.96 4.43 -7.84
N ASN A 23 -10.69 4.96 -6.86
CA ASN A 23 -12.13 5.17 -6.95
C ASN A 23 -12.50 6.02 -8.16
N HIS A 24 -11.78 7.13 -8.36
CA HIS A 24 -11.99 8.02 -9.50
C HIS A 24 -11.69 7.33 -10.83
N TYR A 25 -10.55 6.66 -10.95
CA TYR A 25 -10.11 6.00 -12.18
C TYR A 25 -11.09 4.91 -12.64
N PHE A 26 -11.56 4.07 -11.72
CA PHE A 26 -12.46 2.96 -12.02
C PHE A 26 -13.94 3.35 -11.93
N ASN A 27 -14.27 4.60 -11.60
CA ASN A 27 -15.62 5.07 -11.30
C ASN A 27 -16.38 4.12 -10.36
N THR A 28 -15.72 3.73 -9.27
CA THR A 28 -16.22 2.77 -8.29
C THR A 28 -15.85 3.17 -6.86
N THR A 29 -16.37 2.45 -5.87
CA THR A 29 -16.01 2.64 -4.46
C THR A 29 -15.36 1.36 -3.93
N PHE A 30 -14.04 1.38 -3.79
CA PHE A 30 -13.27 0.32 -3.14
C PHE A 30 -13.52 0.30 -1.64
N THR A 31 -13.50 -0.90 -1.06
CA THR A 31 -13.60 -1.07 0.39
C THR A 31 -12.23 -0.79 1.02
N PRO A 32 -12.06 0.22 1.88
CA PRO A 32 -10.77 0.52 2.48
C PRO A 32 -10.25 -0.67 3.32
N PRO A 33 -8.97 -1.04 3.21
CA PRO A 33 -8.40 -2.08 4.05
C PRO A 33 -8.23 -1.63 5.49
N SER A 34 -8.32 -2.58 6.42
CA SER A 34 -7.87 -2.37 7.80
C SER A 34 -6.34 -2.31 7.86
N ILE A 35 -5.80 -1.44 8.71
CA ILE A 35 -4.35 -1.20 8.82
C ILE A 35 -3.86 -1.56 10.21
N SER A 36 -2.82 -2.40 10.29
CA SER A 36 -2.13 -2.70 11.55
C SER A 36 -0.61 -2.60 11.41
N TYR A 37 0.10 -2.52 12.55
CA TYR A 37 1.54 -2.29 12.61
C TYR A 37 2.24 -3.43 13.36
N ALA A 38 2.12 -4.64 12.82
CA ALA A 38 2.52 -5.88 13.49
C ALA A 38 3.62 -6.67 12.74
N VAL A 39 4.08 -6.20 11.58
CA VAL A 39 5.16 -6.87 10.85
C VAL A 39 6.47 -6.70 11.60
N ARG A 40 7.27 -7.77 11.64
CA ARG A 40 8.60 -7.82 12.27
C ARG A 40 9.63 -8.34 11.28
N GLY A 41 10.90 -8.10 11.57
CA GLY A 41 12.02 -8.53 10.72
C GLY A 41 12.17 -7.65 9.48
N VAL A 42 12.60 -8.25 8.37
CA VAL A 42 13.05 -7.50 7.18
C VAL A 42 11.93 -7.10 6.21
N LYS A 43 10.69 -7.56 6.43
CA LYS A 43 9.57 -7.21 5.54
C LYS A 43 9.03 -5.83 5.92
N ALA A 44 8.81 -4.97 4.92
CA ALA A 44 8.26 -3.64 5.10
C ALA A 44 6.72 -3.66 5.26
N GLY A 45 6.02 -4.46 4.44
CA GLY A 45 4.57 -4.59 4.44
C GLY A 45 4.11 -5.99 4.05
N VAL A 46 2.84 -6.29 4.33
CA VAL A 46 2.13 -7.50 3.85
C VAL A 46 0.64 -7.18 3.67
N ALA A 47 0.11 -7.44 2.48
CA ALA A 47 -1.32 -7.43 2.18
C ALA A 47 -1.96 -8.83 2.35
N TYR A 48 -3.03 -8.90 3.14
CA TYR A 48 -3.87 -10.09 3.33
C TYR A 48 -5.19 -9.89 2.56
N LEU A 49 -5.19 -10.34 1.31
CA LEU A 49 -6.23 -10.06 0.32
C LEU A 49 -7.64 -10.42 0.79
N GLU A 50 -7.85 -11.65 1.24
CA GLU A 50 -9.17 -12.16 1.66
C GLU A 50 -9.70 -11.48 2.94
N ARG A 51 -8.81 -10.92 3.75
CA ARG A 51 -9.17 -10.22 5.00
C ARG A 51 -9.33 -8.73 4.80
N ASN A 52 -9.00 -8.21 3.61
CA ASN A 52 -8.88 -6.79 3.34
C ASN A 52 -8.03 -6.07 4.41
N GLU A 53 -6.86 -6.62 4.71
CA GLU A 53 -5.95 -6.12 5.75
C GLU A 53 -4.55 -5.85 5.18
N VAL A 54 -3.94 -4.73 5.57
CA VAL A 54 -2.53 -4.45 5.33
C VAL A 54 -1.81 -4.29 6.66
N ARG A 55 -0.68 -4.98 6.79
CA ARG A 55 0.21 -4.86 7.95
C ARG A 55 1.51 -4.19 7.55
N PHE A 56 1.93 -3.18 8.29
CA PHE A 56 3.21 -2.51 8.10
C PHE A 56 4.20 -2.83 9.22
N ASN A 57 5.48 -2.71 8.92
CA ASN A 57 6.55 -2.79 9.90
C ASN A 57 6.80 -1.41 10.52
N PRO A 58 6.50 -1.22 11.81
CA PRO A 58 6.64 0.10 12.44
C PRO A 58 8.10 0.55 12.55
N VAL A 59 9.07 -0.37 12.67
CA VAL A 59 10.50 -0.04 12.74
C VAL A 59 10.97 0.51 11.41
N LEU A 60 10.73 -0.22 10.32
CA LEU A 60 11.11 0.22 8.98
C LEU A 60 10.37 1.50 8.56
N LEU A 61 9.12 1.69 8.99
CA LEU A 61 8.41 2.95 8.79
C LEU A 61 9.09 4.12 9.50
N GLN A 62 9.58 3.94 10.72
CA GLN A 62 10.29 4.98 11.47
C GLN A 62 11.67 5.28 10.93
N GLU A 63 12.38 4.27 10.42
CA GLU A 63 13.73 4.43 9.87
C GLU A 63 13.72 5.09 8.49
N ASN A 64 12.66 4.87 7.69
CA ASN A 64 12.62 5.29 6.28
C ASN A 64 11.56 6.35 5.96
N GLU A 65 10.68 6.64 6.91
CA GLU A 65 9.73 7.75 6.92
C GLU A 65 9.01 7.95 5.57
N GLN A 66 9.37 9.01 4.83
CA GLN A 66 8.72 9.35 3.56
C GLN A 66 8.99 8.35 2.44
N ALA A 67 10.16 7.71 2.40
CA ALA A 67 10.47 6.71 1.38
C ALA A 67 9.54 5.49 1.54
N PHE A 68 9.33 5.06 2.80
CA PHE A 68 8.36 4.02 3.12
C PHE A 68 6.94 4.44 2.72
N ILE A 69 6.50 5.63 3.12
CA ILE A 69 5.14 6.11 2.86
C ILE A 69 4.85 6.23 1.37
N ARG A 70 5.81 6.74 0.57
CA ARG A 70 5.60 6.96 -0.86
C ARG A 70 5.65 5.69 -1.70
N GLN A 71 6.26 4.61 -1.19
CA GLN A 71 6.48 3.40 -1.99
C GLN A 71 5.77 2.18 -1.40
N VAL A 72 5.98 1.87 -0.11
CA VAL A 72 5.46 0.64 0.51
C VAL A 72 3.95 0.73 0.74
N VAL A 73 3.44 1.89 1.15
CA VAL A 73 1.99 2.07 1.38
C VAL A 73 1.19 1.86 0.09
N PRO A 74 1.48 2.54 -1.04
CA PRO A 74 0.79 2.28 -2.30
C PRO A 74 1.02 0.86 -2.81
N HIS A 75 2.22 0.28 -2.61
CA HIS A 75 2.51 -1.11 -3.00
C HIS A 75 1.53 -2.12 -2.38
N GLU A 76 1.39 -2.09 -1.05
CA GLU A 76 0.50 -3.02 -0.35
C GLU A 76 -0.98 -2.73 -0.65
N LEU A 77 -1.35 -1.45 -0.79
CA LEU A 77 -2.70 -1.08 -1.19
C LEU A 77 -3.02 -1.58 -2.60
N ALA A 78 -2.08 -1.51 -3.56
CA ALA A 78 -2.28 -1.97 -4.91
C ALA A 78 -2.64 -3.47 -4.96
N HIS A 79 -2.03 -4.31 -4.12
CA HIS A 79 -2.41 -5.73 -4.01
C HIS A 79 -3.88 -5.89 -3.59
N ILE A 80 -4.33 -5.12 -2.60
CA ILE A 80 -5.73 -5.13 -2.14
C ILE A 80 -6.68 -4.69 -3.26
N LEU A 81 -6.39 -3.57 -3.92
CA LEU A 81 -7.27 -3.00 -4.96
C LEU A 81 -7.34 -3.91 -6.19
N VAL A 82 -6.21 -4.47 -6.60
CA VAL A 82 -6.15 -5.47 -7.68
C VAL A 82 -7.02 -6.67 -7.35
N TYR A 83 -6.94 -7.18 -6.11
CA TYR A 83 -7.77 -8.31 -5.71
C TYR A 83 -9.26 -7.96 -5.70
N GLN A 84 -9.64 -6.79 -5.17
CA GLN A 84 -11.04 -6.35 -5.17
C GLN A 84 -11.60 -6.15 -6.58
N HIS A 85 -10.79 -5.69 -7.53
CA HIS A 85 -11.25 -5.40 -8.89
C HIS A 85 -11.17 -6.59 -9.85
N PHE A 86 -10.06 -7.32 -9.83
CA PHE A 86 -9.76 -8.39 -10.79
C PHE A 86 -9.85 -9.81 -10.19
N GLY A 87 -9.98 -9.94 -8.87
CA GLY A 87 -9.90 -11.22 -8.18
C GLY A 87 -8.47 -11.75 -8.08
N ARG A 88 -8.32 -13.09 -8.03
CA ARG A 88 -7.00 -13.73 -7.93
C ARG A 88 -6.24 -13.62 -9.25
N VAL A 89 -5.14 -12.88 -9.23
CA VAL A 89 -4.20 -12.72 -10.36
C VAL A 89 -2.76 -12.93 -9.87
N GLN A 90 -1.80 -12.94 -10.80
CA GLN A 90 -0.38 -13.06 -10.47
C GLN A 90 0.08 -11.87 -9.62
N SER A 91 0.78 -12.15 -8.51
CA SER A 91 1.43 -11.10 -7.70
C SER A 91 2.41 -10.30 -8.54
N HIS A 92 2.31 -8.98 -8.48
CA HIS A 92 3.11 -8.05 -9.27
C HIS A 92 3.00 -8.25 -10.80
N GLY A 93 1.90 -8.86 -11.26
CA GLY A 93 1.57 -9.03 -12.68
C GLY A 93 1.13 -7.72 -13.36
N LYS A 94 0.60 -7.84 -14.58
CA LYS A 94 0.21 -6.68 -15.41
C LYS A 94 -0.85 -5.80 -14.75
N GLU A 95 -1.81 -6.39 -14.03
CA GLU A 95 -2.86 -5.69 -13.30
C GLU A 95 -2.29 -4.85 -12.16
N TRP A 96 -1.34 -5.42 -11.41
CA TRP A 96 -0.66 -4.73 -10.32
C TRP A 96 0.25 -3.62 -10.83
N LYS A 97 1.01 -3.87 -11.90
CA LYS A 97 1.84 -2.85 -12.53
C LYS A 97 1.00 -1.68 -13.03
N MET A 98 -0.13 -1.95 -13.68
CA MET A 98 -1.08 -0.92 -14.12
C MET A 98 -1.66 -0.15 -12.94
N MET A 99 -2.06 -0.83 -11.86
CA MET A 99 -2.54 -0.18 -10.64
C MET A 99 -1.48 0.76 -10.06
N MET A 100 -0.22 0.32 -9.96
CA MET A 100 0.87 1.16 -9.46
C MET A 100 1.14 2.36 -10.37
N GLU A 101 1.46 2.12 -11.64
CA GLU A 101 2.00 3.15 -12.53
C GLU A 101 0.91 4.07 -13.11
N THR A 102 -0.23 3.50 -13.52
CA THR A 102 -1.29 4.24 -14.20
C THR A 102 -2.31 4.83 -13.22
N VAL A 103 -2.69 4.06 -12.20
CA VAL A 103 -3.76 4.49 -11.28
C VAL A 103 -3.21 5.26 -10.09
N LEU A 104 -2.20 4.72 -9.40
CA LEU A 104 -1.62 5.34 -8.21
C LEU A 104 -0.52 6.35 -8.55
N GLY A 105 0.07 6.27 -9.74
CA GLY A 105 1.15 7.16 -10.19
C GLY A 105 2.46 6.93 -9.45
N VAL A 106 2.72 5.67 -9.05
CA VAL A 106 3.91 5.24 -8.30
C VAL A 106 4.66 4.19 -9.13
N PRO A 107 6.00 4.28 -9.26
CA PRO A 107 6.77 3.26 -9.97
C PRO A 107 6.51 1.86 -9.41
N ALA A 108 6.34 0.87 -10.29
CA ALA A 108 6.07 -0.52 -9.92
C ALA A 108 7.33 -1.26 -9.43
N GLU A 109 8.02 -0.70 -8.44
CA GLU A 109 9.20 -1.32 -7.82
C GLU A 109 8.75 -2.40 -6.84
N ILE A 110 9.33 -3.60 -7.01
CA ILE A 110 9.05 -4.78 -6.17
C ILE A 110 10.10 -5.00 -5.07
N TYR A 111 11.26 -4.36 -5.20
CA TYR A 111 12.32 -4.38 -4.20
C TYR A 111 12.48 -2.97 -3.62
N HIS A 112 12.42 -2.85 -2.30
CA HIS A 112 12.66 -1.60 -1.60
C HIS A 112 13.96 -1.74 -0.84
N CYS A 113 15.03 -1.15 -1.39
CA CYS A 113 16.30 -1.01 -0.69
C CYS A 113 16.20 0.24 0.19
N PHE A 114 16.19 0.00 1.49
CA PHE A 114 16.23 1.02 2.53
C PHE A 114 17.59 0.97 3.21
#